data_AF-A0A959C404-F1
#
_entry.id   AF-A0A959C404-F1
#
_cell.length_a   1.000
_cell.length_b   1.000
_cell.length_c   1.000
_cell.angle_alpha   90.00
_cell.angle_beta   90.00
_cell.angle_gamma   90.00
#
_symmetry.space_group_name_H-M   'P 1'
#
loop_
_entity.id
_entity.type
_entity.pdbx_description
1 polymer ?
#
loop_
_entity_poly.entity_id
_entity_poly.type
_entity_poly.pdbx_seq_one_letter_code
_entity_poly.pdbx_strand_id
1 'polypeptide(L)'
;MIRFSILFCLTAMLACQTPAKSPTATRTPPVRAARPQPAPVTNVLWLDSERLMPVLEQAQRDGKVVFVEFYASWCAPCKVMEEDVFTQVETFRYLNSNFLNFR
;
A
#
# COMPACT_ATOMS: atom_id res chain seq x y z
N MET A 1 -8.61 -22.54 47.87
CA MET A 1 -8.46 -21.30 47.09
C MET A 1 -7.36 -20.48 47.76
N ILE A 2 -6.08 -20.59 47.40
CA ILE A 2 -5.34 -19.50 46.71
C ILE A 2 -3.91 -19.99 46.32
N ARG A 3 -3.58 -21.28 46.46
CA ARG A 3 -2.18 -21.75 46.32
C ARG A 3 -1.78 -22.38 44.99
N PHE A 4 -2.65 -22.41 43.98
CA PHE A 4 -2.33 -22.98 42.66
C PHE A 4 -2.18 -21.95 41.52
N SER A 5 -2.38 -20.64 41.77
CA SER A 5 -2.29 -19.61 40.72
C SER A 5 -0.94 -18.89 40.62
N ILE A 6 0.02 -19.14 41.52
CA ILE A 6 1.31 -18.41 41.52
C ILE A 6 2.43 -19.20 40.81
N LEU A 7 2.27 -20.51 40.61
CA LEU A 7 3.32 -21.34 39.98
C LEU A 7 3.22 -21.43 38.44
N PHE A 8 2.15 -20.89 37.84
CA PHE A 8 2.00 -20.87 36.38
C PHE A 8 2.57 -19.61 35.71
N CYS A 9 3.07 -18.66 36.50
CA CYS A 9 3.61 -17.39 35.99
C CYS A 9 5.14 -17.41 35.75
N LEU A 10 5.86 -18.44 36.22
CA LEU A 10 7.33 -18.46 36.17
C LEU A 10 7.95 -19.24 35.00
N THR A 11 7.19 -20.05 34.25
CA THR A 11 7.77 -20.91 33.20
C THR A 11 7.67 -20.33 31.78
N ALA A 12 6.95 -19.23 31.57
CA ALA A 12 6.78 -18.62 30.24
C ALA A 12 7.88 -17.59 29.85
N MET A 13 8.82 -17.28 30.75
CA MET A 13 9.89 -16.30 30.48
C MET A 13 11.20 -16.89 29.93
N LEU A 14 11.25 -18.20 29.61
CA LEU A 14 12.51 -18.87 29.25
C LEU A 14 12.64 -19.37 27.80
N ALA A 15 11.72 -19.03 26.90
CA ALA A 15 11.68 -19.65 25.56
C ALA A 15 11.80 -18.69 24.36
N CYS A 16 12.34 -17.47 24.51
CA CYS A 16 12.59 -16.60 23.35
C CYS A 16 13.90 -15.80 23.46
N GLN A 17 15.00 -16.49 23.77
CA GLN A 17 16.35 -16.02 23.42
C GLN A 17 16.97 -17.07 22.50
N THR A 18 16.84 -16.90 21.18
CA THR A 18 17.73 -17.55 20.22
C THR A 18 18.51 -16.47 19.47
N PRO A 19 19.84 -16.62 19.32
CA PRO A 19 20.67 -15.65 18.62
C PRO A 19 20.51 -15.83 17.11
N ALA A 20 20.30 -14.71 16.41
CA ALA A 20 20.24 -14.66 14.95
C ALA A 20 21.60 -15.06 14.35
N LYS A 21 21.63 -16.17 13.59
CA LYS A 21 22.78 -16.61 12.82
C LYS A 21 22.88 -15.76 11.55
N SER A 22 23.87 -14.86 11.49
CA SER A 22 24.16 -13.99 10.35
C SER A 22 24.89 -14.77 9.24
N PRO A 23 24.42 -14.78 7.98
CA PRO A 23 25.17 -15.32 6.86
C PRO A 23 25.92 -14.23 6.09
N THR A 24 27.25 -14.29 6.21
CA THR A 24 28.31 -13.97 5.26
C THR A 24 27.95 -13.19 3.98
N ALA A 25 28.48 -11.97 3.92
CA ALA A 25 28.48 -11.10 2.74
C ALA A 25 29.30 -11.70 1.58
N THR A 26 28.63 -12.15 0.54
CA THR A 26 29.22 -12.38 -0.79
C THR A 26 29.23 -11.05 -1.54
N ARG A 27 30.42 -10.56 -1.90
CA ARG A 27 30.61 -9.33 -2.70
C ARG A 27 30.16 -9.54 -4.14
N THR A 28 28.95 -9.09 -4.47
CA THR A 28 28.53 -8.82 -5.85
C THR A 28 28.85 -7.36 -6.19
N PRO A 29 29.39 -7.06 -7.39
CA PRO A 29 29.70 -5.67 -7.80
C PRO A 29 28.42 -4.80 -7.84
N PRO A 30 28.55 -3.47 -7.64
CA PRO A 30 27.40 -2.59 -7.46
C PRO A 30 26.66 -2.42 -8.78
N VAL A 31 25.62 -3.23 -8.98
CA VAL A 31 24.52 -2.85 -9.86
C VAL A 31 23.86 -1.65 -9.18
N ARG A 32 24.15 -0.46 -9.72
CA ARG A 32 23.45 0.78 -9.41
C ARG A 32 21.96 0.47 -9.37
N ALA A 33 21.35 0.55 -8.18
CA ALA A 33 19.98 0.18 -7.92
C ALA A 33 19.03 0.92 -8.87
N ALA A 34 18.70 0.29 -10.00
CA ALA A 34 17.53 0.65 -10.76
C ALA A 34 16.35 0.34 -9.84
N ARG A 35 15.54 1.35 -9.53
CA ARG A 35 14.22 1.15 -8.92
C ARG A 35 13.54 -0.02 -9.64
N PRO A 36 12.89 -0.96 -8.93
CA PRO A 36 11.96 -1.86 -9.58
C PRO A 36 11.02 -0.99 -10.42
N GLN A 37 11.11 -1.11 -11.74
CA GLN A 37 10.15 -0.41 -12.60
C GLN A 37 8.82 -1.09 -12.31
N PRO A 38 7.81 -0.36 -11.79
CA PRO A 38 6.49 -0.94 -11.62
C PRO A 38 6.03 -1.43 -13.00
N ALA A 39 5.31 -2.56 -13.00
CA ALA A 39 4.74 -3.19 -14.20
C ALA A 39 4.11 -2.13 -15.14
N PRO A 40 4.03 -2.39 -16.46
CA PRO A 40 3.41 -1.45 -17.38
C PRO A 40 2.02 -1.05 -16.88
N VAL A 41 1.91 0.19 -16.41
CA VAL A 41 0.66 0.76 -15.92
C VAL A 41 -0.23 0.99 -17.12
N THR A 42 -1.38 0.31 -17.15
CA THR A 42 -2.37 0.41 -18.24
C THR A 42 -3.67 1.04 -17.77
N ASN A 43 -3.76 1.50 -16.52
CA ASN A 43 -4.97 2.09 -15.93
C ASN A 43 -4.61 3.07 -14.80
N VAL A 44 -5.62 3.77 -14.27
CA VAL A 44 -5.53 4.64 -13.10
C VAL A 44 -5.12 3.84 -11.87
N LEU A 45 -4.17 4.38 -11.11
CA LEU A 45 -3.69 3.83 -9.85
C LEU A 45 -4.56 4.36 -8.72
N TRP A 46 -5.50 3.53 -8.27
CA TRP A 46 -6.36 3.80 -7.11
C TRP A 46 -5.61 3.54 -5.80
N LEU A 47 -5.75 4.44 -4.84
CA LEU A 47 -5.23 4.25 -3.50
C LEU A 47 -6.04 3.19 -2.76
N ASP A 48 -5.33 2.32 -2.03
CA ASP A 48 -5.94 1.34 -1.14
C ASP A 48 -6.29 2.02 0.20
N SER A 49 -7.49 2.62 0.26
CA SER A 49 -8.01 3.24 1.46
C SER A 49 -9.53 3.17 1.51
N GLU A 50 -10.08 2.71 2.63
CA GLU A 50 -11.53 2.64 2.82
C GLU A 50 -12.17 4.00 3.15
N ARG A 51 -11.37 5.00 3.56
CA ARG A 51 -11.87 6.28 4.07
C ARG A 51 -11.12 7.46 3.45
N LEU A 52 -11.86 8.53 3.19
CA LEU A 52 -11.30 9.73 2.57
C LEU A 52 -10.39 10.55 3.49
N MET A 53 -10.63 10.57 4.81
CA MET A 53 -9.91 11.44 5.75
C MET A 53 -8.38 11.22 5.75
N PRO A 54 -7.86 9.98 5.87
CA PRO A 54 -6.41 9.74 5.80
C PRO A 54 -5.78 10.20 4.47
N VAL A 55 -6.53 10.12 3.37
CA VAL A 55 -6.07 10.52 2.04
C VAL A 55 -6.00 12.04 1.93
N LEU A 56 -6.96 12.78 2.49
CA LEU A 56 -6.92 14.24 2.56
C LEU A 56 -5.74 14.74 3.42
N GLU A 57 -5.46 14.08 4.54
CA GLU A 57 -4.29 14.40 5.36
C GLU A 57 -2.98 14.16 4.61
N GLN A 58 -2.90 13.07 3.83
CA GLN A 58 -1.74 12.80 2.96
C GLN A 58 -1.63 13.85 1.85
N ALA A 59 -2.74 14.21 1.21
CA ALA A 59 -2.80 15.23 0.17
C ALA A 59 -2.29 16.58 0.67
N GLN A 60 -2.69 16.97 1.89
CA GLN A 60 -2.22 18.21 2.53
C GLN A 60 -0.70 18.18 2.80
N ARG A 61 -0.16 17.04 3.27
CA ARG A 61 1.29 16.89 3.49
C ARG A 61 2.08 16.93 2.19
N ASP A 62 1.56 16.30 1.15
CA ASP A 62 2.24 16.16 -0.14
C ASP A 62 2.04 17.37 -1.07
N GLY A 63 1.17 18.31 -0.70
CA GLY A 63 0.76 19.42 -1.57
C GLY A 63 0.06 18.94 -2.85
N LYS A 64 -0.67 17.82 -2.77
CA LYS A 64 -1.40 17.21 -3.90
C LYS A 64 -2.91 17.43 -3.76
N VAL A 65 -3.61 17.32 -4.87
CA VAL A 65 -5.08 17.29 -4.91
C VAL A 65 -5.56 15.84 -4.91
N VAL A 66 -6.69 15.57 -4.25
CA VAL A 66 -7.35 14.25 -4.29
C VAL A 66 -8.36 14.24 -5.42
N PHE A 67 -8.23 13.26 -6.31
CA PHE A 67 -9.25 12.95 -7.30
C PHE A 67 -10.18 11.89 -6.69
N VAL A 68 -11.46 12.23 -6.53
CA VAL A 68 -12.46 11.33 -5.95
C VAL A 68 -13.33 10.80 -7.08
N GLU A 69 -13.32 9.48 -7.29
CA GLU A 69 -14.22 8.78 -8.19
C GLU A 69 -15.36 8.16 -7.39
N PHE A 70 -16.60 8.43 -7.80
CA PHE A 70 -17.80 7.88 -7.17
C PHE A 70 -18.30 6.70 -8.00
N TYR A 71 -18.27 5.51 -7.42
CA TYR A 71 -18.64 4.27 -8.10
C TYR A 71 -19.85 3.58 -7.47
N ALA A 72 -20.60 2.85 -8.29
CA ALA A 72 -21.56 1.85 -7.83
C ALA A 72 -21.57 0.66 -8.80
N SER A 73 -21.74 -0.55 -8.29
CA SER A 73 -21.73 -1.79 -9.09
C SER A 73 -22.84 -1.87 -10.16
N TRP A 74 -23.90 -1.09 -9.99
CA TRP A 74 -25.03 -0.97 -10.91
C TRP A 74 -24.96 0.29 -11.79
N CYS A 75 -23.93 1.12 -11.64
CA CYS A 75 -23.76 2.32 -12.46
C CYS A 75 -23.20 1.96 -13.84
N ALA A 76 -24.08 1.91 -14.86
CA ALA A 76 -23.65 1.62 -16.22
C ALA A 76 -22.67 2.68 -16.79
N PRO A 77 -22.88 3.99 -16.62
CA PRO A 77 -21.92 4.99 -17.08
C PRO A 77 -20.54 4.87 -16.42
N CYS A 78 -20.47 4.46 -15.15
CA CYS A 78 -19.20 4.29 -14.43
C CYS A 78 -18.36 3.17 -15.04
N LYS A 79 -19.00 2.05 -15.43
CA LYS A 79 -18.32 0.93 -16.11
C LYS A 79 -17.76 1.35 -17.47
N VAL A 80 -18.52 2.12 -18.23
CA VAL A 80 -18.06 2.70 -19.51
C VAL A 80 -16.84 3.61 -19.28
N MET A 81 -16.83 4.41 -18.21
CA MET A 81 -15.65 5.22 -17.86
C MET A 81 -14.43 4.36 -17.49
N GLU A 82 -14.60 3.28 -16.74
CA GLU A 82 -13.52 2.35 -16.40
C GLU A 82 -12.91 1.67 -17.65
N GLU A 83 -13.75 1.29 -18.61
CA GLU A 83 -13.34 0.57 -19.81
C GLU A 83 -12.74 1.50 -20.88
N ASP A 84 -13.36 2.66 -21.12
CA ASP A 84 -13.04 3.52 -22.26
C ASP A 84 -12.25 4.77 -21.90
N VAL A 85 -12.32 5.27 -20.65
CA VAL A 85 -11.70 6.54 -20.26
C VAL A 85 -10.46 6.33 -19.42
N PHE A 86 -10.55 5.52 -18.36
CA PHE A 86 -9.43 5.30 -17.44
C PHE A 86 -8.34 4.38 -17.99
N THR A 87 -8.60 3.67 -19.09
CA THR A 87 -7.59 2.88 -19.83
C THR A 87 -6.80 3.71 -20.85
N GLN A 88 -7.26 4.92 -21.20
CA GLN A 88 -6.55 5.78 -22.15
C GLN A 88 -5.23 6.27 -21.56
N VAL A 89 -4.16 6.15 -22.34
CA VAL A 89 -2.77 6.44 -21.91
C VAL A 89 -2.62 7.85 -21.39
N GLU A 90 -3.19 8.82 -22.10
CA GLU A 90 -3.15 10.23 -21.74
C GLU A 90 -3.88 10.46 -20.41
N THR A 91 -5.05 9.84 -20.24
CA THR A 91 -5.90 9.98 -19.06
C THR A 91 -5.26 9.41 -17.81
N PHE A 92 -4.90 8.12 -17.79
CA PHE A 92 -4.36 7.54 -16.56
C PHE A 92 -2.99 8.10 -16.21
N ARG A 93 -2.16 8.46 -17.20
CA ARG A 93 -0.87 9.11 -16.91
C ARG A 93 -1.07 10.48 -16.30
N TYR A 94 -2.02 11.27 -16.81
CA TYR A 94 -2.35 12.55 -16.21
C TYR A 94 -2.86 12.38 -14.78
N LEU A 95 -3.82 11.47 -14.55
CA LEU A 95 -4.38 11.24 -13.23
C LEU A 95 -3.31 10.79 -12.22
N ASN A 96 -2.54 9.74 -12.58
CA ASN A 96 -1.50 9.17 -11.72
C ASN A 96 -0.34 10.13 -11.43
N SER A 97 -0.08 11.11 -12.30
CA SER A 97 1.00 12.08 -12.11
C SER A 97 0.59 13.27 -11.24
N ASN A 98 -0.68 13.67 -11.29
CA ASN A 98 -1.14 14.93 -10.71
C ASN A 98 -1.96 14.76 -9.42
N PHE A 99 -2.59 13.61 -9.21
CA PHE A 99 -3.53 13.42 -8.11
C PHE A 99 -3.18 12.24 -7.21
N LEU A 100 -3.77 12.26 -6.02
CA LEU A 100 -4.04 11.08 -5.22
C LEU A 100 -5.42 10.56 -5.64
N ASN A 101 -5.49 9.44 -6.38
CA ASN A 101 -6.76 8.91 -6.86
C ASN A 101 -7.41 8.05 -5.78
N PHE A 102 -8.59 8.46 -5.33
CA PHE A 102 -9.38 7.79 -4.31
C PHE A 102 -10.72 7.35 -4.91
N ARG A 103 -11.15 6.15 -4.56
CA ARG A 103 -12.42 5.56 -4.98
C ARG A 103 -13.01 4.79 -3.81
#